data_AF-A0A1V5KS05-F1
#
_entry.id   AF-A0A1V5KS05-F1
#
_cell.length_a   1.000
_cell.length_b   1.000
_cell.length_c   1.000
_cell.angle_alpha   90.00
_cell.angle_beta   90.00
_cell.angle_gamma   90.00
#
_symmetry.space_group_name_H-M   'P 1'
#
loop_
_entity.id
_entity.type
_entity.pdbx_description
1 polymer ?
#
loop_
_entity_poly.entity_id
_entity_poly.type
_entity_poly.pdbx_seq_one_letter_code
_entity_poly.pdbx_strand_id
1 'polypeptide(L)'
;MGWSLRLGTHLSVRIASSHEDGRYTTLKKDWGGVKSPMMFGFFMIQAAAAFIFALPAYFAMKHTPAEWGILHMLAILWAIMALGGETLADAQLKCFAKVPENKGQVCKKGLWRYSRHPNYFFEWLFWFSFPILTWGTPGFIPTLVIPFIMLFLVTRMTGIPPTEAQAVLKRGDRYRDYQKETSAFFPWFPRKLPENTDAPTPQQ
;
A
#
# COMPACT_ATOMS: atom_id res chain seq x y z
N MET A 1 -16.04 -29.55 10.63
CA MET A 1 -14.91 -29.72 11.57
C MET A 1 -13.66 -30.34 10.93
N GLY A 2 -13.74 -31.43 10.15
CA GLY A 2 -12.55 -32.03 9.51
C GLY A 2 -11.83 -31.15 8.47
N TRP A 3 -12.57 -30.29 7.75
CA TRP A 3 -11.99 -29.36 6.78
C TRP A 3 -11.13 -28.26 7.43
N SER A 4 -11.60 -27.73 8.57
CA SER A 4 -10.88 -26.74 9.38
C SER A 4 -9.59 -27.32 9.96
N LEU A 5 -9.62 -28.59 10.40
CA LEU A 5 -8.46 -29.30 10.93
C LEU A 5 -7.42 -29.56 9.83
N ARG A 6 -7.86 -29.96 8.63
CA ARG A 6 -7.00 -30.16 7.45
C ARG A 6 -6.38 -28.84 6.97
N LEU A 7 -7.16 -27.77 6.90
CA LEU A 7 -6.67 -26.46 6.49
C LEU A 7 -5.69 -25.89 7.53
N GLY A 8 -6.01 -26.05 8.82
CA GLY A 8 -5.14 -25.67 9.93
C GLY A 8 -3.81 -26.41 9.91
N THR A 9 -3.81 -27.73 9.76
CA THR A 9 -2.57 -28.52 9.64
C THR A 9 -1.78 -28.16 8.38
N HIS A 10 -2.44 -27.95 7.24
CA HIS A 10 -1.77 -27.55 6.01
C HIS A 10 -1.12 -26.17 6.11
N LEU A 11 -1.78 -25.19 6.77
CA LEU A 11 -1.17 -23.90 7.06
C LEU A 11 -0.01 -24.03 8.04
N SER A 12 -0.14 -24.82 9.12
CA SER A 12 0.92 -25.02 10.11
C SER A 12 2.17 -25.65 9.50
N VAL A 13 2.02 -26.67 8.65
CA VAL A 13 3.15 -27.30 7.94
C VAL A 13 3.80 -26.31 6.96
N ARG A 14 3.02 -25.48 6.28
CA ARG A 14 3.52 -24.46 5.35
C ARG A 14 4.24 -23.31 6.06
N ILE A 15 3.75 -22.90 7.23
CA ILE A 15 4.38 -21.88 8.07
C ILE A 15 5.68 -22.42 8.68
N ALA A 16 5.70 -23.68 9.10
CA ALA A 16 6.90 -24.35 9.63
C ALA A 16 8.00 -24.59 8.57
N SER A 17 7.63 -24.67 7.29
CA SER A 17 8.56 -24.87 6.16
C SER A 17 8.90 -23.58 5.40
N SER A 18 8.20 -22.47 5.67
CA SER A 18 8.55 -21.16 5.10
C SER A 18 9.64 -20.50 5.92
N HIS A 19 10.62 -19.90 5.24
CA HIS A 19 11.53 -18.97 5.89
C HIS A 19 10.70 -17.88 6.56
N GLU A 20 10.93 -17.68 7.85
CA GLU A 20 10.24 -16.66 8.63
C GLU A 20 10.39 -15.30 7.94
N ASP A 21 9.27 -14.64 7.65
CA ASP A 21 9.25 -13.39 6.89
C ASP A 21 10.20 -12.38 7.56
N GLY A 22 11.06 -11.73 6.77
CA GLY A 22 12.17 -10.89 7.22
C GLY A 22 11.73 -9.76 8.17
N ARG A 23 10.46 -9.37 8.11
CA ARG A 23 9.85 -8.43 9.07
C ARG A 23 9.80 -8.98 10.49
N TYR A 24 9.43 -10.24 10.69
CA TYR A 24 9.35 -10.85 12.03
C TYR A 24 10.73 -11.10 12.63
N THR A 25 11.71 -11.49 11.81
CA THR A 25 13.10 -11.66 12.27
C THR A 25 13.73 -10.33 12.67
N THR A 26 13.45 -9.25 11.92
CA THR A 26 13.87 -7.89 12.29
C THR A 26 13.20 -7.42 13.59
N LEU A 27 11.88 -7.60 13.74
CA LEU A 27 11.15 -7.24 14.97
C LEU A 27 11.65 -8.02 16.20
N LYS A 28 11.89 -9.33 16.06
CA LYS A 28 12.47 -10.15 17.13
C LYS A 28 13.88 -9.68 17.50
N LYS A 29 14.69 -9.27 16.52
CA LYS A 29 16.02 -8.73 16.77
C LYS A 29 15.95 -7.39 17.50
N ASP A 30 15.06 -6.49 17.09
CA ASP A 30 14.83 -5.19 17.73
C ASP A 30 14.29 -5.33 19.17
N TRP A 31 13.53 -6.40 19.46
CA TRP A 31 12.98 -6.68 20.79
C TRP A 31 13.87 -7.55 21.69
N GLY A 32 15.05 -7.95 21.20
CA GLY A 32 16.03 -8.75 21.93
C GLY A 32 15.68 -10.23 22.09
N GLY A 33 14.95 -10.83 21.13
CA GLY A 33 14.62 -12.26 21.08
C GLY A 33 13.13 -12.55 20.87
N VAL A 34 12.74 -13.84 20.97
CA VAL A 34 11.33 -14.26 20.87
C VAL A 34 10.60 -13.96 22.18
N LYS A 35 10.15 -12.72 22.36
CA LYS A 35 9.22 -12.38 23.44
C LYS A 35 7.80 -12.72 23.00
N SER A 36 7.39 -13.97 23.24
CA SER A 36 6.03 -14.51 22.95
C SER A 36 4.87 -13.53 23.21
N PRO A 37 4.82 -12.78 24.34
CA PRO A 37 3.74 -11.81 24.57
C PRO A 37 3.74 -10.60 23.63
N MET A 38 4.91 -10.13 23.16
CA MET A 38 4.98 -9.01 22.19
C MET A 38 4.52 -9.45 20.80
N MET A 39 4.93 -10.66 20.38
CA MET A 39 4.45 -11.27 19.14
C MET A 39 2.93 -11.48 19.18
N PHE A 40 2.40 -11.96 20.30
CA PHE A 40 0.95 -12.10 20.50
C PHE A 40 0.24 -10.75 20.39
N GLY A 41 0.72 -9.72 21.09
CA GLY A 41 0.15 -8.37 20.98
C GLY A 41 0.18 -7.82 19.56
N PHE A 42 1.28 -8.03 18.83
CA PHE A 42 1.40 -7.65 17.42
C PHE A 42 0.35 -8.36 16.53
N PHE A 43 0.19 -9.67 16.69
CA PHE A 43 -0.84 -10.42 15.96
C PHE A 43 -2.26 -9.99 16.34
N MET A 44 -2.51 -9.63 17.59
CA MET A 44 -3.82 -9.10 18.01
C MET A 44 -4.11 -7.74 17.36
N ILE A 45 -3.12 -6.86 17.25
CA ILE A 45 -3.26 -5.59 16.51
C ILE A 45 -3.56 -5.86 15.03
N GLN A 46 -2.86 -6.82 14.40
CA GLN A 46 -3.15 -7.22 13.02
C GLN A 46 -4.55 -7.81 12.85
N ALA A 47 -5.00 -8.64 13.80
CA ALA A 47 -6.34 -9.22 13.80
C ALA A 47 -7.42 -8.13 13.96
N ALA A 48 -7.20 -7.18 14.87
CA ALA A 48 -8.09 -6.03 15.05
C ALA A 48 -8.15 -5.15 13.79
N ALA A 49 -7.00 -4.89 13.16
CA ALA A 49 -6.93 -4.15 11.91
C ALA A 49 -7.69 -4.89 10.79
N ALA A 50 -7.47 -6.19 10.64
CA ALA A 50 -8.19 -7.02 9.65
C ALA A 50 -9.70 -6.99 9.87
N PHE A 51 -10.16 -7.03 11.13
CA PHE A 51 -11.56 -6.88 11.47
C PHE A 51 -12.11 -5.50 11.05
N ILE A 52 -11.41 -4.42 11.38
CA ILE A 52 -11.80 -3.06 11.00
C ILE A 52 -11.90 -2.92 9.48
N PHE A 53 -10.92 -3.43 8.74
CA PHE A 53 -10.90 -3.39 7.27
C PHE A 53 -11.93 -4.33 6.60
N ALA A 54 -12.50 -5.28 7.34
CA ALA A 54 -13.62 -6.09 6.86
C ALA A 54 -14.98 -5.39 7.01
N LEU A 55 -15.09 -4.37 7.87
CA LEU A 55 -16.36 -3.66 8.13
C LEU A 55 -16.98 -3.03 6.88
N PRO A 56 -16.23 -2.37 5.97
CA PRO A 56 -16.82 -1.81 4.74
C PRO A 56 -17.53 -2.85 3.89
N ALA A 57 -16.90 -4.01 3.71
CA ALA A 57 -17.50 -5.11 2.96
C ALA A 57 -18.75 -5.64 3.68
N TYR A 58 -18.70 -5.78 5.00
CA TYR A 58 -19.88 -6.18 5.79
C TYR A 58 -21.05 -5.22 5.60
N PHE A 59 -20.83 -3.90 5.69
CA PHE A 59 -21.89 -2.90 5.51
C PHE A 59 -22.41 -2.87 4.07
N ALA A 60 -21.53 -2.99 3.08
CA ALA A 60 -21.92 -3.07 1.68
C ALA A 60 -22.76 -4.32 1.38
N MET A 61 -22.43 -5.48 1.98
CA MET A 61 -23.18 -6.73 1.79
C MET A 61 -24.52 -6.74 2.55
N LYS A 62 -24.59 -6.10 3.71
CA LYS A 62 -25.86 -5.98 4.46
C LYS A 62 -26.84 -5.07 3.74
N HIS A 63 -26.35 -4.13 2.96
CA HIS A 63 -27.17 -3.23 2.19
C HIS A 63 -27.23 -3.66 0.73
N THR A 64 -28.08 -4.65 0.45
CA THR A 64 -28.54 -4.93 -0.89
C THR A 64 -29.90 -4.25 -1.06
N PRO A 65 -29.97 -3.04 -1.65
CA PRO A 65 -31.27 -2.45 -1.95
C PRO A 65 -32.04 -3.36 -2.90
N ALA A 66 -33.37 -3.35 -2.77
CA ALA A 66 -34.26 -4.13 -3.64
C ALA A 66 -34.09 -3.77 -5.13
N GLU A 67 -33.57 -2.57 -5.43
CA GLU A 67 -33.26 -2.11 -6.78
C GLU A 67 -31.86 -1.48 -6.83
N TRP A 68 -31.05 -1.95 -7.79
CA TRP A 68 -29.73 -1.40 -8.07
C TRP A 68 -29.84 -0.04 -8.76
N GLY A 69 -29.56 1.04 -8.03
CA GLY A 69 -29.56 2.40 -8.56
C GLY A 69 -28.22 2.83 -9.20
N ILE A 70 -28.23 4.00 -9.86
CA ILE A 70 -27.08 4.58 -10.56
C ILE A 70 -25.83 4.76 -9.69
N LEU A 71 -26.01 5.05 -8.39
CA LEU A 71 -24.90 5.18 -7.43
C LEU A 71 -24.09 3.89 -7.29
N HIS A 72 -24.72 2.72 -7.36
CA HIS A 72 -24.02 1.43 -7.27
C HIS A 72 -23.17 1.19 -8.52
N MET A 73 -23.70 1.53 -9.70
CA MET A 73 -22.94 1.46 -10.95
C MET A 73 -21.73 2.41 -10.92
N LEU A 74 -21.92 3.63 -10.42
CA LEU A 74 -20.82 4.59 -10.24
C LEU A 74 -19.77 4.09 -9.24
N ALA A 75 -20.19 3.47 -8.14
CA ALA A 75 -19.27 2.92 -7.16
C ALA A 75 -18.44 1.75 -7.72
N ILE A 76 -19.05 0.88 -8.52
CA ILE A 76 -18.36 -0.22 -9.20
C ILE A 76 -17.41 0.31 -10.26
N LEU A 77 -17.86 1.26 -11.08
CA LEU A 77 -17.00 1.90 -12.08
C LEU A 77 -15.79 2.56 -11.41
N TRP A 78 -16.01 3.26 -10.29
CA TRP A 78 -14.96 3.86 -9.47
C TRP A 78 -13.97 2.81 -8.96
N ALA A 79 -14.48 1.70 -8.39
CA ALA A 79 -13.65 0.59 -7.92
C ALA A 79 -12.80 -0.02 -9.04
N ILE A 80 -13.38 -0.23 -10.23
CA ILE A 80 -12.69 -0.77 -11.40
C ILE A 80 -11.59 0.20 -11.87
N MET A 81 -11.88 1.49 -11.96
CA MET A 81 -10.88 2.50 -12.35
C MET A 81 -9.72 2.55 -11.34
N ALA A 82 -10.02 2.48 -10.04
CA ALA A 82 -9.02 2.45 -8.99
C ALA A 82 -8.13 1.20 -9.11
N LEU A 83 -8.73 0.00 -9.18
CA LEU A 83 -7.99 -1.25 -9.37
C LEU A 83 -7.17 -1.27 -10.66
N GLY A 84 -7.72 -0.70 -11.75
CA GLY A 84 -7.01 -0.55 -13.01
C GLY A 84 -5.77 0.35 -12.88
N GLY A 85 -5.89 1.47 -12.18
CA GLY A 85 -4.78 2.38 -11.91
C GLY A 85 -3.70 1.75 -11.04
N GLU A 86 -4.08 1.02 -9.99
CA GLU A 86 -3.16 0.26 -9.13
C GLU A 86 -2.43 -0.80 -9.95
N THR A 87 -3.16 -1.62 -10.70
CA THR A 87 -2.61 -2.67 -11.56
C THR A 87 -1.63 -2.10 -12.58
N LEU A 88 -1.96 -0.96 -13.19
CA LEU A 88 -1.10 -0.28 -14.14
C LEU A 88 0.19 0.24 -13.47
N ALA A 89 0.09 0.86 -12.29
CA ALA A 89 1.24 1.33 -11.53
C ALA A 89 2.19 0.17 -11.18
N ASP A 90 1.64 -0.93 -10.68
CA ASP A 90 2.39 -2.14 -10.35
C ASP A 90 3.02 -2.78 -11.59
N ALA A 91 2.30 -2.85 -12.71
CA ALA A 91 2.83 -3.36 -13.97
C ALA A 91 4.00 -2.50 -14.48
N GLN A 92 3.89 -1.17 -14.42
CA GLN A 92 4.96 -0.25 -14.78
C GLN A 92 6.22 -0.49 -13.93
N LEU A 93 6.06 -0.65 -12.60
CA LEU A 93 7.18 -0.91 -11.71
C LEU A 93 7.81 -2.30 -11.95
N LYS A 94 6.97 -3.33 -12.13
CA LYS A 94 7.43 -4.70 -12.43
C LYS A 94 8.20 -4.76 -13.74
N CYS A 95 7.68 -4.14 -14.80
CA CYS A 95 8.37 -4.03 -16.08
C CYS A 95 9.70 -3.27 -15.97
N PHE A 96 9.73 -2.16 -15.22
CA PHE A 96 10.97 -1.43 -14.95
C PHE A 96 12.01 -2.30 -14.22
N ALA A 97 11.60 -3.03 -13.19
CA ALA A 97 12.49 -3.85 -12.36
C ALA A 97 13.07 -5.09 -13.07
N LYS A 98 12.40 -5.59 -14.12
CA LYS A 98 12.87 -6.75 -14.92
C LYS A 98 14.07 -6.44 -15.81
N VAL A 99 14.27 -5.17 -16.16
CA VAL A 99 15.34 -4.72 -17.05
C VAL A 99 16.66 -4.64 -16.26
N PRO A 100 17.69 -5.45 -16.58
CA PRO A 100 18.95 -5.49 -15.82
C PRO A 100 19.65 -4.15 -15.70
N GLU A 101 19.56 -3.30 -16.71
CA GLU A 101 20.15 -1.96 -16.80
C GLU A 101 19.52 -0.99 -15.77
N ASN A 102 18.32 -1.29 -15.29
CA ASN A 102 17.63 -0.49 -14.28
C ASN A 102 18.01 -0.88 -12.84
N LYS A 103 18.94 -1.83 -12.64
CA LYS A 103 19.42 -2.18 -11.30
C LYS A 103 20.04 -0.94 -10.62
N GLY A 104 19.55 -0.62 -9.43
CA GLY A 104 19.96 0.58 -8.68
C GLY A 104 19.34 1.89 -9.17
N GLN A 105 18.54 1.88 -10.25
CA GLN A 105 17.85 3.05 -10.77
C GLN A 105 16.47 3.23 -10.12
N VAL A 106 15.90 4.43 -10.29
CA VAL A 106 14.57 4.81 -9.80
C VAL A 106 13.57 4.81 -10.95
N CYS A 107 12.43 4.16 -10.76
CA CYS A 107 11.35 4.21 -11.75
C CYS A 107 10.72 5.61 -11.74
N LYS A 108 10.90 6.36 -12.83
CA LYS A 108 10.25 7.66 -13.07
C LYS A 108 9.36 7.65 -14.33
N LYS A 109 8.87 6.48 -14.74
CA LYS A 109 8.06 6.28 -15.96
C LYS A 109 6.57 6.18 -15.64
N GLY A 110 5.73 6.69 -16.53
CA GLY A 110 4.27 6.60 -16.41
C GLY A 110 3.74 7.28 -15.14
N LEU A 111 2.96 6.57 -14.34
CA LEU A 111 2.36 7.07 -13.10
C LEU A 111 3.41 7.42 -12.04
N TRP A 112 4.55 6.70 -12.07
CA TRP A 112 5.70 6.95 -11.19
C TRP A 112 6.41 8.27 -11.51
N ARG A 113 6.06 8.97 -12.58
CA ARG A 113 6.56 10.34 -12.77
C ARG A 113 5.87 11.35 -11.85
N TYR A 114 4.60 11.09 -11.53
CA TYR A 114 3.71 12.05 -10.87
C TYR A 114 3.56 11.77 -9.36
N SER A 115 3.72 10.51 -8.95
CA SER A 115 3.72 10.11 -7.55
C SER A 115 4.81 9.09 -7.29
N ARG A 116 5.41 9.11 -6.10
CA ARG A 116 6.37 8.11 -5.66
C ARG A 116 5.71 6.80 -5.27
N HIS A 117 4.40 6.82 -4.96
CA HIS A 117 3.61 5.64 -4.61
C HIS A 117 2.22 5.71 -5.27
N PRO A 118 2.14 5.68 -6.61
CA PRO A 118 0.88 5.80 -7.33
C PRO A 118 -0.05 4.60 -7.08
N ASN A 119 0.51 3.41 -6.87
CA ASN A 119 -0.26 2.21 -6.51
C ASN A 119 -1.02 2.40 -5.19
N TYR A 120 -0.37 2.93 -4.14
CA TYR A 120 -1.03 3.23 -2.87
C TYR A 120 -2.11 4.31 -2.99
N PHE A 121 -1.92 5.28 -3.89
CA PHE A 121 -2.95 6.29 -4.16
C PHE A 121 -4.20 5.65 -4.77
N PHE A 122 -4.03 4.75 -5.74
CA PHE A 122 -5.16 4.04 -6.35
C PHE A 122 -5.82 3.05 -5.40
N GLU A 123 -5.05 2.35 -4.56
CA GLU A 123 -5.58 1.53 -3.48
C GLU A 123 -6.45 2.38 -2.53
N TRP A 124 -5.97 3.57 -2.15
CA TRP A 124 -6.75 4.51 -1.34
C TRP A 124 -8.04 4.99 -2.04
N LEU A 125 -8.00 5.26 -3.35
CA LEU A 125 -9.21 5.57 -4.11
C LEU A 125 -10.20 4.41 -4.13
N PHE A 126 -9.73 3.16 -4.22
CA PHE A 126 -10.59 1.98 -4.18
C PHE A 126 -11.43 1.94 -2.90
N TRP A 127 -10.86 2.32 -1.75
CA TRP A 127 -11.59 2.36 -0.48
C TRP A 127 -12.78 3.33 -0.47
N PHE A 128 -12.80 4.36 -1.32
CA PHE A 128 -13.96 5.25 -1.48
C PHE A 128 -15.15 4.60 -2.18
N SER A 129 -14.98 3.43 -2.82
CA SER A 129 -16.12 2.70 -3.39
C SER A 129 -17.16 2.30 -2.33
N PHE A 130 -16.73 1.96 -1.11
CA PHE A 130 -17.60 1.53 -0.02
C PHE A 130 -18.53 2.63 0.54
N PRO A 131 -18.06 3.85 0.86
CA PRO A 131 -18.96 4.93 1.25
C PRO A 131 -19.91 5.34 0.11
N ILE A 132 -19.51 5.20 -1.16
CA ILE A 132 -20.43 5.42 -2.28
C ILE A 132 -21.51 4.32 -2.32
N LEU A 133 -21.13 3.05 -2.14
CA LEU A 133 -22.08 1.91 -2.09
C LEU A 133 -23.06 1.97 -0.92
N THR A 134 -22.63 2.50 0.21
CA THR A 134 -23.45 2.57 1.44
C THR A 134 -24.09 3.93 1.63
N TRP A 135 -24.06 4.79 0.61
CA TRP A 135 -24.66 6.12 0.64
C TRP A 135 -26.14 6.06 1.01
N GLY A 136 -26.56 6.92 1.94
CA GLY A 136 -27.95 6.95 2.43
C GLY A 136 -28.30 5.86 3.44
N THR A 137 -27.32 5.08 3.92
CA THR A 137 -27.54 4.05 4.95
C THR A 137 -26.79 4.33 6.25
N PRO A 138 -27.14 3.63 7.35
CA PRO A 138 -26.33 3.65 8.56
C PRO A 138 -24.88 3.19 8.36
N GLY A 139 -24.58 2.47 7.26
CA GLY A 139 -23.23 2.03 6.91
C GLY A 139 -22.34 3.12 6.31
N PHE A 140 -22.90 4.27 5.91
CA PHE A 140 -22.13 5.34 5.25
C PHE A 140 -20.98 5.88 6.12
N ILE A 141 -21.27 6.28 7.36
CA ILE A 141 -20.25 6.85 8.24
C ILE A 141 -19.16 5.83 8.60
N PRO A 142 -19.49 4.58 9.02
CA PRO A 142 -18.47 3.57 9.27
C PRO A 142 -17.56 3.28 8.07
N THR A 143 -18.10 3.21 6.86
CA THR A 143 -17.30 2.96 5.65
C THR A 143 -16.49 4.17 5.22
N LEU A 144 -16.99 5.39 5.44
CA LEU A 144 -16.28 6.64 5.11
C LEU A 144 -15.03 6.86 5.97
N VAL A 145 -15.03 6.40 7.22
CA VAL A 145 -13.86 6.51 8.11
C VAL A 145 -12.67 5.68 7.62
N ILE A 146 -12.93 4.58 6.92
CA ILE A 146 -11.90 3.60 6.55
C ILE A 146 -10.88 4.15 5.55
N PRO A 147 -11.24 4.87 4.46
CA PRO A 147 -10.28 5.58 3.62
C PRO A 147 -9.33 6.51 4.38
N PHE A 148 -9.78 7.16 5.46
CA PHE A 148 -8.92 8.04 6.26
C PHE A 148 -7.96 7.28 7.16
N ILE A 149 -8.42 6.18 7.77
CA ILE A 149 -7.55 5.25 8.50
C ILE A 149 -6.49 4.69 7.54
N MET A 150 -6.91 4.25 6.35
CA MET A 150 -6.01 3.72 5.33
C MET A 150 -4.96 4.76 4.91
N LEU A 151 -5.39 6.00 4.64
CA LEU A 151 -4.50 7.11 4.29
C LEU A 151 -3.43 7.32 5.37
N PHE A 152 -3.84 7.34 6.64
CA PHE A 152 -2.92 7.51 7.76
C PHE A 152 -1.91 6.35 7.84
N LEU A 153 -2.38 5.10 7.77
CA LEU A 153 -1.51 3.93 7.84
C LEU A 153 -0.49 3.91 6.69
N VAL A 154 -0.95 4.14 5.46
CA VAL A 154 -0.10 4.15 4.28
C VAL A 154 0.91 5.29 4.34
N THR A 155 0.49 6.51 4.67
CA THR A 155 1.39 7.67 4.58
C THR A 155 2.30 7.83 5.78
N ARG A 156 1.93 7.32 6.96
CA ARG A 156 2.65 7.57 8.22
C ARG A 156 3.24 6.35 8.92
N MET A 157 2.68 5.15 8.73
CA MET A 157 3.08 3.99 9.53
C MET A 157 3.68 2.87 8.70
N THR A 158 2.89 2.24 7.84
CA THR A 158 3.21 0.91 7.28
C THR A 158 3.50 0.93 5.78
N GLY A 159 3.11 1.99 5.07
CA GLY A 159 3.28 2.10 3.61
C GLY A 159 4.57 2.82 3.22
N ILE A 160 4.48 4.15 3.07
CA ILE A 160 5.49 5.02 2.48
C ILE A 160 6.78 5.06 3.30
N PRO A 161 6.79 5.38 4.61
CA PRO A 161 8.04 5.59 5.35
C PRO A 161 9.00 4.39 5.32
N PRO A 162 8.58 3.14 5.62
CA PRO A 162 9.50 2.00 5.58
C PRO A 162 9.96 1.67 4.15
N THR A 163 9.07 1.80 3.16
CA THR A 163 9.40 1.54 1.75
C THR A 163 10.42 2.54 1.22
N GLU A 164 10.27 3.82 1.56
CA GLU A 164 11.21 4.86 1.17
C GLU A 164 12.56 4.72 1.89
N ALA A 165 12.56 4.36 3.18
CA ALA A 165 13.80 4.09 3.92
C ALA A 165 14.63 2.98 3.25
N GLN A 166 13.99 1.87 2.88
CA GLN A 166 14.65 0.79 2.14
C GLN A 166 15.10 1.22 0.74
N ALA A 167 14.31 2.04 0.04
CA ALA A 167 14.67 2.55 -1.28
C ALA A 167 15.90 3.47 -1.23
N VAL A 168 16.03 4.31 -0.20
CA VAL A 168 17.21 5.14 0.04
C VAL A 168 18.43 4.27 0.32
N LEU A 169 18.32 3.23 1.16
CA LEU A 169 19.43 2.31 1.42
C LEU A 169 19.93 1.61 0.14
N LYS A 170 19.02 1.24 -0.77
CA LYS A 170 19.36 0.53 -2.00
C LYS A 170 19.87 1.42 -3.13
N ARG A 171 19.39 2.66 -3.23
CA ARG A 171 19.59 3.53 -4.41
C ARG A 171 20.32 4.84 -4.10
N GLY A 172 20.54 5.16 -2.82
CA GLY A 172 21.29 6.34 -2.38
C GLY A 172 20.67 7.65 -2.86
N ASP A 173 21.54 8.57 -3.30
CA ASP A 173 21.17 9.95 -3.65
C ASP A 173 20.16 10.04 -4.79
N ARG A 174 20.18 9.08 -5.73
CA ARG A 174 19.18 9.02 -6.83
C ARG A 174 17.75 8.98 -6.31
N TYR A 175 17.50 8.27 -5.20
CA TYR A 175 16.18 8.22 -4.60
C TYR A 175 15.88 9.46 -3.77
N ARG A 176 16.90 10.06 -3.13
CA ARG A 176 16.74 11.34 -2.43
C ARG A 176 16.37 12.47 -3.39
N ASP A 177 16.94 12.51 -4.57
CA ASP A 177 16.59 13.50 -5.59
C ASP A 177 15.17 13.28 -6.12
N TYR A 178 14.79 12.02 -6.32
CA TYR A 178 13.41 11.67 -6.61
C TYR A 178 12.43 12.11 -5.50
N GLN A 179 12.83 12.04 -4.23
CA GLN A 179 12.01 12.54 -3.12
C GLN A 179 11.81 14.06 -3.13
N LYS A 180 12.78 14.82 -3.67
CA LYS A 180 12.65 16.29 -3.78
C LYS A 180 11.78 16.70 -4.97
N GLU A 181 11.91 15.97 -6.08
CA GLU A 181 11.22 16.26 -7.35
C GLU A 181 9.75 15.82 -7.33
N THR A 182 9.47 14.61 -6.84
CA THR A 182 8.18 13.95 -7.05
C THR A 182 7.38 13.85 -5.74
N SER A 183 6.07 14.12 -5.83
CA SER A 183 5.13 14.02 -4.71
C SER A 183 5.10 12.60 -4.14
N ALA A 184 5.04 12.47 -2.81
CA ALA A 184 5.05 11.17 -2.14
C ALA A 184 3.81 10.32 -2.49
N PHE A 185 2.62 10.91 -2.45
CA PHE A 185 1.36 10.15 -2.50
C PHE A 185 0.40 10.69 -3.58
N PHE A 186 -0.04 11.94 -3.44
CA PHE A 186 -0.94 12.56 -4.41
C PHE A 186 -0.22 12.80 -5.75
N PRO A 187 -0.74 12.29 -6.89
CA PRO A 187 -0.14 12.54 -8.19
C PRO A 187 -0.06 14.04 -8.50
N TRP A 188 1.15 14.54 -8.72
CA TRP A 188 1.41 15.95 -9.02
C TRP A 188 2.57 16.11 -10.00
N PHE A 189 2.65 17.26 -10.67
CA PHE A 189 3.75 17.53 -11.59
C PHE A 189 5.10 17.59 -10.84
N PRO A 190 6.16 16.96 -11.37
CA PRO A 190 7.46 16.96 -10.72
C PRO A 190 8.05 18.37 -10.69
N ARG A 191 8.69 18.72 -9.58
CA ARG A 191 9.41 19.99 -9.42
C ARG A 191 10.76 19.93 -10.13
N LYS A 192 11.16 21.04 -10.76
CA LYS A 192 12.53 21.23 -11.25
C LYS A 192 13.43 21.55 -10.07
N LEU A 193 14.51 20.79 -9.90
CA LEU A 193 15.57 21.18 -8.96
C LEU A 193 16.39 22.33 -9.56
N PRO A 194 16.81 23.31 -8.76
CA PRO A 194 17.75 24.32 -9.24
C PRO A 194 19.04 23.62 -9.68
N GLU A 195 19.51 23.97 -10.88
CA GLU A 195 20.75 23.46 -11.45
C GLU A 195 21.91 23.98 -10.59
N ASN A 196 22.69 23.07 -10.01
CA ASN A 196 23.79 23.44 -9.12
C ASN A 196 24.87 24.16 -9.93
N THR A 197 24.85 25.50 -9.92
CA THR A 197 25.71 26.35 -10.74
C THR A 197 27.14 26.46 -10.17
N ASP A 198 27.43 25.79 -9.05
CA ASP A 198 28.70 25.90 -8.32
C ASP A 198 29.66 24.70 -8.51
N ALA A 199 29.42 23.84 -9.50
CA ALA A 199 30.37 22.76 -9.79
C ALA A 199 31.66 23.34 -10.42
N PRO A 200 32.85 23.16 -9.82
CA PRO A 200 34.08 23.70 -10.38
C PRO A 200 34.33 23.09 -11.75
N THR A 201 34.57 23.96 -12.74
CA THR A 201 34.94 23.60 -14.10
C THR A 201 36.18 22.69 -14.05
N PRO A 202 36.19 21.51 -14.73
CA PRO A 202 37.39 20.73 -14.86
C PRO A 202 38.45 21.59 -15.56
N GLN A 203 39.53 21.93 -14.85
CA GLN A 203 40.69 22.57 -15.46
C GLN A 203 41.28 21.59 -16.48
N GLN A 204 41.32 22.02 -17.74
CA GLN A 204 41.98 21.33 -18.84
C GLN A 204 43.51 21.47 -18.73
#